data_AF-A0A2A4Y0F5-F1
#
_entry.id   AF-A0A2A4Y0F5-F1
#
_cell.length_a   1.000
_cell.length_b   1.000
_cell.length_c   1.000
_cell.angle_alpha   90.00
_cell.angle_beta   90.00
_cell.angle_gamma   90.00
#
_symmetry.space_group_name_H-M   'P 1'
#
loop_
_entity.id
_entity.type
_entity.pdbx_description
1 polymer ?
#
loop_
_entity_poly.entity_id
_entity_poly.type
_entity_poly.pdbx_seq_one_letter_code
_entity_poly.pdbx_strand_id
1 'polypeptide(L)'
;MANANARLATVLNSSVRRVMGGESLVSVVRDKRAELMLRIKDQTNVEAADFGVEVVDVKIRRADLPEANSASVFSRMQTERQQEAAEYRARGAQLAKRIRAEADRDATVIVAKASQEGEILRGDGDAEKNKIFAEAYGKDPEFFRFYRSMQAYETGLAGDNTSLVLSPDGDFFSYFTKSK
;
A
#
# COMPACT_ATOMS: atom_id res chain seq x y z
N MET A 1 -56.55 -44.52 14.68
CA MET A 1 -55.73 -43.29 14.76
C MET A 1 -54.26 -43.58 15.12
N ALA A 2 -53.94 -44.31 16.19
CA ALA A 2 -52.53 -44.53 16.62
C ALA A 2 -51.62 -45.18 15.56
N ASN A 3 -52.12 -46.15 14.78
CA ASN A 3 -51.34 -46.81 13.72
C ASN A 3 -51.06 -45.92 12.49
N ALA A 4 -51.94 -44.97 12.18
CA ALA A 4 -51.75 -44.06 11.04
C ALA A 4 -50.63 -43.06 11.32
N ASN A 5 -50.58 -42.52 12.54
CA ASN A 5 -49.50 -41.62 12.98
C ASN A 5 -48.14 -42.32 13.01
N ALA A 6 -48.08 -43.58 13.46
CA ALA A 6 -46.84 -44.35 13.47
C ALA A 6 -46.28 -44.57 12.05
N ARG A 7 -47.15 -44.91 11.08
CA ARG A 7 -46.77 -45.11 9.67
C ARG A 7 -46.33 -43.81 8.99
N LEU A 8 -47.06 -42.71 9.21
CA LEU A 8 -46.68 -41.39 8.72
C LEU A 8 -45.32 -40.94 9.29
N ALA A 9 -45.07 -41.20 10.58
CA ALA A 9 -43.78 -40.89 11.19
C ALA A 9 -42.62 -41.70 10.57
N THR A 10 -42.86 -42.95 10.15
CA THR A 10 -41.85 -43.75 9.45
C THR A 10 -41.54 -43.16 8.06
N VAL A 11 -42.57 -42.79 7.31
CA VAL A 11 -42.47 -42.17 5.96
C VAL A 11 -41.78 -40.80 6.00
N LEU A 12 -42.11 -39.97 7.00
CA LEU A 12 -41.43 -38.70 7.22
C LEU A 12 -39.93 -38.90 7.51
N ASN A 13 -39.60 -39.82 8.40
CA ASN A 13 -38.20 -40.07 8.78
C ASN A 13 -37.36 -40.64 7.62
N SER A 14 -37.92 -41.52 6.78
CA SER A 14 -37.23 -42.04 5.59
C SER A 14 -36.99 -40.95 4.55
N SER A 15 -37.99 -40.10 4.31
CA SER A 15 -37.91 -38.97 3.36
C SER A 15 -36.88 -37.93 3.81
N VAL A 16 -36.90 -37.54 5.09
CA VAL A 16 -35.90 -36.62 5.67
C VAL A 16 -34.49 -37.20 5.52
N ARG A 17 -34.28 -38.48 5.86
CA ARG A 17 -32.96 -39.11 5.78
C ARG A 17 -32.43 -39.18 4.34
N ARG A 18 -33.30 -39.45 3.37
CA ARG A 18 -32.93 -39.53 1.94
C ARG A 18 -32.48 -38.17 1.40
N VAL A 19 -33.20 -37.11 1.74
CA VAL A 19 -32.87 -35.75 1.30
C VAL A 19 -31.61 -35.23 2.02
N MET A 20 -31.47 -35.50 3.33
CA MET A 20 -30.30 -35.10 4.11
C MET A 20 -29.04 -35.89 3.74
N GLY A 21 -29.16 -37.14 3.30
CA GLY A 21 -28.02 -37.96 2.89
C GLY A 21 -27.40 -37.56 1.55
N GLY A 22 -28.11 -36.77 0.73
CA GLY A 22 -27.65 -36.30 -0.58
C GLY A 22 -27.03 -34.90 -0.59
N GLU A 23 -27.06 -34.16 0.53
CA GLU A 23 -26.65 -32.76 0.58
C GLU A 23 -25.62 -32.54 1.70
N SER A 24 -24.69 -31.61 1.48
CA SER A 24 -23.69 -31.22 2.49
C SER A 24 -24.37 -30.60 3.71
N LEU A 25 -23.92 -30.97 4.92
CA LEU A 25 -24.43 -30.42 6.18
C LEU A 25 -24.29 -28.89 6.25
N VAL A 26 -23.28 -28.31 5.59
CA VAL A 26 -23.05 -26.85 5.55
C VAL A 26 -24.16 -26.14 4.77
N SER A 27 -24.64 -26.73 3.67
CA SER A 27 -25.73 -26.18 2.85
C SER A 27 -27.11 -26.30 3.51
N VAL A 28 -27.31 -27.31 4.36
CA VAL A 28 -28.55 -27.51 5.13
C VAL A 28 -28.75 -26.41 6.19
N VAL A 29 -27.64 -25.91 6.75
CA VAL A 29 -27.65 -24.95 7.86
C VAL A 29 -27.66 -23.49 7.39
N ARG A 30 -27.08 -23.16 6.22
CA ARG A 30 -26.96 -21.78 5.73
C ARG A 30 -27.94 -21.39 4.63
N ASP A 31 -27.90 -22.05 3.46
CA ASP A 31 -28.44 -21.43 2.24
C ASP A 31 -29.66 -22.14 1.64
N LYS A 32 -29.84 -23.46 1.87
CA LYS A 32 -30.86 -24.27 1.15
C LYS A 32 -32.04 -24.74 2.00
N ARG A 33 -32.24 -24.18 3.20
CA ARG A 33 -33.20 -24.70 4.18
C ARG A 33 -34.64 -24.72 3.66
N ALA A 34 -35.07 -23.65 2.98
CA ALA A 34 -36.44 -23.55 2.45
C ALA A 34 -36.68 -24.56 1.31
N GLU A 35 -35.71 -24.70 0.41
CA GLU A 35 -35.77 -25.63 -0.72
C GLU A 35 -35.79 -27.10 -0.26
N LEU A 36 -34.98 -27.41 0.76
CA LEU A 36 -34.97 -28.74 1.39
C LEU A 36 -36.32 -29.07 2.04
N MET A 37 -36.96 -28.12 2.73
CA MET A 37 -38.25 -28.34 3.36
C MET A 37 -39.36 -28.58 2.32
N LEU A 38 -39.32 -27.86 1.19
CA LEU A 38 -40.20 -28.10 0.05
C LEU A 38 -40.01 -29.50 -0.53
N ARG A 39 -38.75 -29.90 -0.80
CA ARG A 39 -38.44 -31.25 -1.31
C ARG A 39 -38.90 -32.36 -0.36
N ILE A 40 -38.69 -32.19 0.95
CA ILE A 40 -39.14 -33.16 1.96
C ILE A 40 -40.68 -33.22 1.99
N LYS A 41 -41.37 -32.08 1.93
CA LYS A 41 -42.83 -32.01 1.88
C LYS A 41 -43.35 -32.78 0.67
N ASP A 42 -42.84 -32.48 -0.53
CA ASP A 42 -43.31 -33.08 -1.77
C ASP A 42 -43.07 -34.60 -1.79
N GLN A 43 -41.88 -35.04 -1.38
CA GLN A 43 -41.55 -36.46 -1.26
C GLN A 43 -42.47 -37.19 -0.28
N THR A 44 -42.74 -36.57 0.87
CA THR A 44 -43.63 -37.13 1.90
C THR A 44 -45.07 -37.19 1.38
N ASN A 45 -45.51 -36.20 0.60
CA ASN A 45 -46.88 -36.15 0.08
C ASN A 45 -47.15 -37.23 -0.97
N VAL A 46 -46.14 -37.62 -1.77
CA VAL A 46 -46.25 -38.76 -2.69
C VAL A 46 -46.50 -40.06 -1.93
N GLU A 47 -45.75 -40.31 -0.86
CA GLU A 47 -45.91 -41.52 -0.04
C GLU A 47 -47.14 -41.46 0.89
N ALA A 48 -47.62 -40.26 1.26
CA ALA A 48 -48.81 -40.06 2.08
C ALA A 48 -50.14 -40.19 1.30
N ALA A 49 -50.10 -40.01 -0.02
CA ALA A 49 -51.26 -40.16 -0.90
C ALA A 49 -51.87 -41.56 -0.83
N ASP A 50 -51.04 -42.60 -0.70
CA ASP A 50 -51.47 -44.01 -0.53
C ASP A 50 -52.28 -44.23 0.77
N PHE A 51 -52.18 -43.31 1.72
CA PHE A 51 -52.89 -43.35 3.00
C PHE A 51 -54.05 -42.35 3.06
N GLY A 52 -54.32 -41.59 1.99
CA GLY A 52 -55.39 -40.58 1.95
C GLY A 52 -55.12 -39.37 2.86
N VAL A 53 -53.85 -39.05 3.12
CA VAL A 53 -53.44 -37.96 4.01
C VAL A 53 -52.62 -36.93 3.22
N GLU A 54 -52.92 -35.65 3.42
CA GLU A 54 -52.17 -34.53 2.82
C GLU A 54 -51.27 -33.85 3.86
N VAL A 55 -49.99 -33.66 3.50
CA VAL A 55 -49.01 -32.97 4.34
C VAL A 55 -48.94 -31.50 3.96
N VAL A 56 -49.50 -30.63 4.80
CA VAL A 56 -49.58 -29.18 4.56
C VAL A 56 -48.25 -28.46 4.78
N ASP A 57 -47.50 -28.84 5.83
CA ASP A 57 -46.22 -28.21 6.18
C ASP A 57 -45.30 -29.18 6.94
N VAL A 58 -43.99 -29.05 6.72
CA VAL A 58 -42.94 -29.82 7.40
C VAL A 58 -41.93 -28.83 7.97
N LYS A 59 -41.67 -28.89 9.28
CA LYS A 59 -40.67 -28.04 9.95
C LYS A 59 -39.59 -28.85 10.66
N ILE A 60 -38.33 -28.57 10.33
CA ILE A 60 -37.18 -29.10 11.08
C ILE A 60 -37.07 -28.33 12.40
N ARG A 61 -37.32 -29.02 13.51
CA ARG A 61 -37.35 -28.41 14.85
C ARG A 61 -35.96 -28.23 15.45
N ARG A 62 -35.06 -29.21 15.25
CA ARG A 62 -33.69 -29.17 15.76
C ARG A 62 -32.79 -30.08 14.92
N ALA A 63 -31.71 -29.54 14.38
CA ALA A 63 -30.66 -30.30 13.72
C ALA A 63 -29.41 -30.17 14.61
N ASP A 64 -29.35 -30.95 15.67
CA ASP A 64 -28.18 -30.93 16.56
C ASP A 64 -27.03 -31.69 15.90
N LEU A 65 -25.86 -31.06 15.85
CA LEU A 65 -24.62 -31.81 15.68
C LEU A 65 -24.31 -32.53 17.00
N PRO A 66 -23.93 -33.83 16.98
CA PRO A 66 -23.32 -34.47 18.13
C PRO A 66 -22.06 -33.69 18.52
N GLU A 67 -21.92 -33.30 19.79
CA GLU A 67 -20.82 -32.45 20.29
C GLU A 67 -19.42 -32.96 19.90
N ALA A 68 -19.27 -34.28 19.74
CA ALA A 68 -18.03 -34.94 19.34
C ALA A 68 -17.56 -34.56 17.92
N ASN A 69 -18.48 -34.28 16.98
CA ASN A 69 -18.14 -33.92 15.59
C ASN A 69 -18.08 -32.41 15.36
N SER A 70 -18.72 -31.59 16.20
CA SER A 70 -18.67 -30.13 16.07
C SER A 70 -17.28 -29.58 16.39
N ALA A 71 -16.59 -30.11 17.41
CA ALA A 71 -15.29 -29.59 17.83
C ALA A 71 -14.21 -29.71 16.74
N SER A 72 -14.18 -30.83 16.01
CA SER A 72 -13.21 -31.06 14.93
C SER A 72 -13.45 -30.16 13.71
N VAL A 73 -14.71 -29.94 13.35
CA VAL A 73 -15.09 -29.04 12.24
C VAL A 73 -14.79 -27.57 12.61
N PHE A 74 -15.10 -27.15 13.85
CA PHE A 74 -14.75 -25.81 14.33
C PHE A 74 -13.25 -25.56 14.36
N SER A 75 -12.47 -26.54 14.83
CA SER A 75 -11.00 -26.46 14.81
C SER A 75 -10.46 -26.30 13.38
N ARG A 76 -10.95 -27.11 12.43
CA ARG A 76 -10.57 -26.99 11.01
C ARG A 76 -10.91 -25.61 10.43
N MET A 77 -12.13 -25.11 10.67
CA MET A 77 -12.52 -23.78 10.22
C MET A 77 -11.64 -22.67 10.82
N GLN A 78 -11.24 -22.81 12.09
CA GLN A 78 -10.35 -21.85 12.74
C GLN A 78 -8.96 -21.86 12.10
N THR A 79 -8.40 -23.05 11.83
CA THR A 79 -7.11 -23.18 11.14
C THR A 79 -7.16 -22.61 9.73
N GLU A 80 -8.19 -22.90 8.94
CA GLU A 80 -8.36 -22.36 7.58
C GLU A 80 -8.43 -20.82 7.62
N ARG A 81 -9.22 -20.25 8.54
CA ARG A 81 -9.32 -18.79 8.72
C ARG A 81 -7.99 -18.16 9.14
N GLN A 82 -7.22 -18.83 10.00
CA GLN A 82 -5.90 -18.36 10.42
C GLN A 82 -4.90 -18.41 9.27
N GLN A 83 -4.90 -19.48 8.46
CA GLN A 83 -4.06 -19.61 7.28
C GLN A 83 -4.40 -18.53 6.25
N GLU A 84 -5.67 -18.34 5.94
CA GLU A 84 -6.14 -17.30 5.02
C GLU A 84 -5.71 -15.91 5.51
N ALA A 85 -5.91 -15.61 6.80
CA ALA A 85 -5.47 -14.33 7.38
C ALA A 85 -3.94 -14.17 7.35
N ALA A 86 -3.17 -15.23 7.58
CA ALA A 86 -1.72 -15.20 7.50
C ALA A 86 -1.25 -14.93 6.06
N GLU A 87 -1.89 -15.56 5.08
CA GLU A 87 -1.60 -15.34 3.66
C GLU A 87 -1.87 -13.90 3.24
N TYR A 88 -3.03 -13.34 3.61
CA TYR A 88 -3.33 -11.93 3.31
C TYR A 88 -2.34 -10.97 3.98
N ARG A 89 -1.94 -11.22 5.23
CA ARG A 89 -0.92 -10.40 5.91
C ARG A 89 0.44 -10.51 5.21
N ALA A 90 0.85 -11.71 4.80
CA ALA A 90 2.11 -11.92 4.10
C ALA A 90 2.13 -11.21 2.75
N ARG A 91 1.06 -11.34 1.95
CA ARG A 91 0.89 -10.61 0.67
C ARG A 91 0.90 -9.11 0.89
N GLY A 92 0.17 -8.61 1.89
CA GLY A 92 0.15 -7.19 2.24
C GLY A 92 1.53 -6.67 2.63
N ALA A 93 2.27 -7.41 3.45
CA ALA A 93 3.64 -7.06 3.84
C ALA A 93 4.61 -7.06 2.64
N GLN A 94 4.49 -8.03 1.73
CA GLN A 94 5.29 -8.10 0.51
C GLN A 94 5.02 -6.90 -0.41
N LEU A 95 3.75 -6.58 -0.67
CA LEU A 95 3.35 -5.44 -1.49
C LEU A 95 3.84 -4.12 -0.87
N ALA A 96 3.66 -3.96 0.45
CA ALA A 96 4.13 -2.77 1.15
C ALA A 96 5.65 -2.60 1.05
N LYS A 97 6.42 -3.68 1.20
CA LYS A 97 7.89 -3.64 1.03
C LYS A 97 8.28 -3.26 -0.40
N ARG A 98 7.60 -3.81 -1.41
CA ARG A 98 7.86 -3.48 -2.82
C ARG A 98 7.60 -2.00 -3.09
N ILE A 99 6.42 -1.50 -2.70
CA ILE A 99 6.03 -0.10 -2.93
C ILE A 99 7.01 0.86 -2.25
N ARG A 100 7.41 0.57 -1.01
CA ARG A 100 8.40 1.41 -0.31
C ARG A 100 9.75 1.41 -1.02
N ALA A 101 10.26 0.24 -1.41
CA ALA A 101 11.53 0.15 -2.10
C ALA A 101 11.53 0.88 -3.46
N GLU A 102 10.41 0.82 -4.18
CA GLU A 102 10.22 1.54 -5.44
C GLU A 102 10.15 3.06 -5.21
N ALA A 103 9.37 3.50 -4.22
CA ALA A 103 9.29 4.91 -3.83
C ALA A 103 10.64 5.48 -3.37
N ASP A 104 11.40 4.73 -2.56
CA ASP A 104 12.73 5.15 -2.09
C ASP A 104 13.73 5.27 -3.26
N ARG A 105 13.66 4.34 -4.22
CA ARG A 105 14.46 4.40 -5.45
C ARG A 105 14.10 5.62 -6.27
N ASP A 106 12.81 5.87 -6.49
CA ASP A 106 12.34 7.00 -7.30
C ASP A 106 12.72 8.34 -6.65
N ALA A 107 12.53 8.46 -5.33
CA ALA A 107 12.96 9.64 -4.58
C ALA A 107 14.46 9.89 -4.75
N THR A 108 15.29 8.85 -4.63
CA THR A 108 16.75 8.95 -4.82
C THR A 108 17.09 9.41 -6.24
N VAL A 109 16.43 8.85 -7.27
CA VAL A 109 16.66 9.22 -8.67
C VAL A 109 16.23 10.66 -8.94
N ILE A 110 15.09 11.10 -8.41
CA ILE A 110 14.59 12.47 -8.58
C ILE A 110 15.56 13.47 -7.96
N VAL A 111 16.01 13.22 -6.72
CA VAL A 111 16.97 14.09 -6.03
C VAL A 111 18.31 14.12 -6.78
N ALA A 112 18.78 12.96 -7.25
CA ALA A 112 20.02 12.89 -8.02
C ALA A 112 19.93 13.67 -9.34
N LYS A 113 18.82 13.55 -10.08
CA LYS A 113 18.57 14.31 -11.31
C LYS A 113 18.48 15.81 -11.04
N ALA A 114 17.73 16.22 -10.03
CA ALA A 114 17.59 17.62 -9.65
C ALA A 114 18.94 18.23 -9.25
N SER A 115 19.76 17.48 -8.50
CA SER A 115 21.12 17.90 -8.14
C SER A 115 22.02 18.03 -9.38
N GLN A 116 22.00 17.02 -10.26
CA GLN A 116 22.75 17.03 -11.51
C GLN A 116 22.38 18.25 -12.38
N GLU A 117 21.10 18.51 -12.59
CA GLU A 117 20.61 19.66 -13.36
C GLU A 117 21.03 20.98 -12.70
N GLY A 118 20.99 21.07 -11.37
CA GLY A 118 21.45 22.23 -10.62
C GLY A 118 22.96 22.50 -10.79
N GLU A 119 23.80 21.46 -10.76
CA GLU A 119 25.24 21.61 -11.00
C GLU A 119 25.55 21.99 -12.45
N ILE A 120 24.83 21.44 -13.42
CA ILE A 120 24.97 21.83 -14.83
C ILE A 120 24.63 23.32 -14.99
N LEU A 121 23.47 23.75 -14.47
CA LEU A 121 23.03 25.14 -14.58
C LEU A 121 24.01 26.11 -13.89
N ARG A 122 24.57 25.71 -12.74
CA ARG A 122 25.61 26.49 -12.07
C ARG A 122 26.90 26.57 -12.89
N GLY A 123 27.32 25.45 -13.47
CA GLY A 123 28.49 25.37 -14.35
C GLY A 123 28.34 26.26 -15.59
N ASP A 124 27.18 26.23 -16.23
CA ASP A 124 26.85 27.08 -17.38
C ASP A 124 26.86 28.56 -17.01
N GLY A 125 26.29 28.90 -15.84
CA GLY A 125 26.32 30.27 -15.31
C GLY A 125 27.73 30.77 -15.02
N ASP A 126 28.58 29.93 -14.43
CA ASP A 126 29.99 30.26 -14.18
C ASP A 126 30.79 30.39 -15.48
N ALA A 127 30.53 29.54 -16.47
CA ALA A 127 31.14 29.63 -17.79
C ALA A 127 30.77 30.94 -18.50
N GLU A 128 29.48 31.30 -18.53
CA GLU A 128 29.02 32.55 -19.15
C GLU A 128 29.55 33.77 -18.39
N LYS A 129 29.55 33.73 -17.05
CA LYS A 129 30.16 34.76 -16.21
C LYS A 129 31.63 34.97 -16.57
N ASN A 130 32.41 33.88 -16.67
CA ASN A 130 33.82 33.94 -16.99
C ASN A 130 34.06 34.44 -18.42
N LYS A 131 33.21 34.07 -19.37
CA LYS A 131 33.24 34.56 -20.75
C LYS A 131 33.02 36.07 -20.81
N ILE A 132 31.96 36.57 -20.17
CA ILE A 132 31.68 38.02 -20.08
C ILE A 132 32.86 38.75 -19.41
N PHE A 133 33.43 38.17 -18.34
CA PHE A 133 34.61 38.74 -17.70
C PHE A 133 35.83 38.80 -18.62
N ALA A 134 36.10 37.73 -19.39
CA ALA A 134 37.21 37.69 -20.33
C ALA A 134 37.02 38.70 -21.48
N GLU A 135 35.80 38.81 -22.01
CA GLU A 135 35.45 39.80 -23.04
C GLU A 135 35.60 41.24 -22.52
N ALA A 136 35.19 41.51 -21.27
CA ALA A 136 35.36 42.81 -20.63
C ALA A 136 36.85 43.13 -20.39
N TYR A 137 37.64 42.16 -19.92
CA TYR A 137 39.08 42.32 -19.75
C TYR A 137 39.79 42.58 -21.08
N GLY A 138 39.36 41.93 -22.17
CA GLY A 138 39.93 42.11 -23.51
C GLY A 138 39.70 43.49 -24.12
N LYS A 139 38.71 44.26 -23.65
CA LYS A 139 38.43 45.62 -24.15
C LYS A 139 39.43 46.66 -23.64
N ASP A 140 39.76 46.62 -22.34
CA ASP A 140 40.78 47.47 -21.73
C ASP A 140 41.37 46.77 -20.47
N PRO A 141 42.51 46.08 -20.62
CA PRO A 141 43.16 45.38 -19.51
C PRO A 141 43.64 46.29 -18.38
N GLU A 142 44.05 47.53 -18.67
CA GLU A 142 44.58 48.45 -17.65
C GLU A 142 43.46 49.06 -16.82
N PHE A 143 42.39 49.53 -17.46
CA PHE A 143 41.23 50.07 -16.77
C PHE A 143 40.56 49.03 -15.86
N PHE A 144 40.43 47.78 -16.33
CA PHE A 144 39.82 46.72 -15.54
C PHE A 144 40.66 46.34 -14.32
N ARG A 145 41.99 46.24 -14.45
CA ARG A 145 42.91 45.99 -13.32
C ARG A 145 42.78 47.10 -12.27
N PHE A 146 42.73 48.35 -12.70
CA PHE A 146 42.50 49.49 -11.82
C PHE A 146 41.14 49.40 -11.12
N TYR A 147 40.05 49.22 -11.87
CA TYR A 147 38.69 49.13 -11.30
C TYR A 147 38.53 47.98 -10.30
N ARG A 148 39.10 46.80 -10.60
CA ARG A 148 39.10 45.65 -9.68
C ARG A 148 39.90 45.91 -8.41
N SER A 149 41.05 46.56 -8.53
CA SER A 149 41.85 46.94 -7.36
C SER A 149 41.07 47.90 -6.45
N MET A 150 40.38 48.90 -7.03
CA MET A 150 39.53 49.83 -6.28
C MET A 150 38.36 49.13 -5.58
N GLN A 151 37.68 48.20 -6.27
CA GLN A 151 36.58 47.44 -5.67
C GLN A 151 37.07 46.51 -4.54
N ALA A 152 38.26 45.91 -4.68
CA ALA A 152 38.89 45.12 -3.63
C ALA A 152 39.29 45.99 -2.42
N TYR A 153 39.72 47.23 -2.65
CA TYR A 153 40.00 48.19 -1.57
C TYR A 153 38.71 48.57 -0.85
N GLU A 154 37.65 48.90 -1.58
CA GLU A 154 36.34 49.22 -1.00
C GLU A 154 35.81 48.06 -0.14
N THR A 155 35.84 46.84 -0.66
CA THR A 155 35.34 45.65 0.05
C THR A 155 36.24 45.27 1.24
N GLY A 156 37.56 45.36 1.08
CA GLY A 156 38.53 44.98 2.11
C GLY A 156 38.68 46.01 3.24
N LEU A 157 38.36 47.28 2.98
CA LEU A 157 38.47 48.39 3.94
C LEU A 157 37.11 48.82 4.55
N ALA A 158 36.01 48.17 4.17
CA ALA A 158 34.65 48.50 4.66
C ALA A 158 34.35 48.15 6.13
N GLY A 159 35.30 47.57 6.88
CA GLY A 159 35.10 47.18 8.27
C GLY A 159 35.78 48.12 9.27
N ASP A 160 35.02 48.61 10.25
CA ASP A 160 35.48 49.51 11.33
C ASP A 160 36.57 48.91 12.27
N ASN A 161 36.98 47.65 12.05
CA ASN A 161 37.87 46.90 12.95
C ASN A 161 38.96 46.07 12.21
N THR A 162 39.33 46.46 10.99
CA THR A 162 40.35 45.74 10.22
C THR A 162 41.76 46.24 10.56
N SER A 163 42.51 45.50 11.40
CA SER A 163 43.95 45.71 11.56
C SER A 163 44.68 45.07 10.38
N LEU A 164 45.27 45.90 9.52
CA LEU A 164 45.88 45.47 8.26
C LEU A 164 47.41 45.42 8.41
N VAL A 165 47.99 44.21 8.41
CA VAL A 165 49.45 44.02 8.42
C VAL A 165 49.93 43.98 6.97
N LEU A 166 50.60 45.04 6.54
CA LEU A 166 51.03 45.24 5.16
C LEU A 166 52.55 45.16 5.03
N SER A 167 53.03 44.40 4.05
CA SER A 167 54.41 44.52 3.59
C SER A 167 54.56 45.76 2.70
N PRO A 168 55.63 46.56 2.84
CA PRO A 168 55.88 47.76 2.04
C PRO A 168 55.91 47.55 0.52
N ASP A 169 56.17 46.32 0.08
CA ASP A 169 56.37 45.96 -1.32
C ASP A 169 55.18 45.18 -1.93
N GLY A 170 54.01 45.22 -1.30
CA GLY A 170 52.84 44.44 -1.74
C GLY A 170 52.17 45.00 -2.99
N ASP A 171 51.94 44.14 -4.00
CA ASP A 171 51.18 44.45 -5.24
C ASP A 171 49.78 45.00 -4.98
N PHE A 172 49.25 44.74 -3.78
CA PHE A 172 47.95 45.20 -3.34
C PHE A 172 47.83 46.73 -3.27
N PHE A 173 48.89 47.55 -3.15
CA PHE A 173 48.77 49.03 -3.18
C PHE A 173 49.53 49.69 -4.35
N SER A 174 49.82 48.93 -5.41
CA SER A 174 50.59 49.39 -6.57
C SER A 174 50.05 50.68 -7.23
N TYR A 175 48.74 50.95 -7.15
CA TYR A 175 48.13 52.18 -7.66
C TYR A 175 48.17 53.37 -6.68
N PHE A 176 48.43 53.15 -5.38
CA PHE A 176 48.61 54.22 -4.38
C PHE A 176 50.06 54.69 -4.27
N THR A 177 51.04 53.80 -4.51
CA THR A 177 52.47 54.10 -4.35
C THR A 177 53.11 54.76 -5.58
N LYS A 178 52.44 54.74 -6.74
CA LYS A 178 52.92 55.32 -8.01
C LYS A 178 52.44 56.75 -8.29
N SER A 179 51.99 57.50 -7.28
CA SER A 179 51.74 58.94 -7.41
C SER A 179 53.03 59.71 -7.13
N LYS A 180 53.64 60.27 -8.17
CA LYS A 180 54.75 61.22 -8.06
C LYS A 180 54.24 62.64 -8.30
#